data_AF-A0A344WHQ8-F1
#
_entry.id   AF-A0A344WHQ8-F1
#
_cell.length_a   1.000
_cell.length_b   1.000
_cell.length_c   1.000
_cell.angle_alpha   90.00
_cell.angle_beta   90.00
_cell.angle_gamma   90.00
#
_symmetry.space_group_name_H-M   'P 1'
#
loop_
_entity.id
_entity.type
_entity.pdbx_description
1 polymer ?
#
loop_
_entity_poly.entity_id
_entity_poly.type
_entity_poly.pdbx_seq_one_letter_code
_entity_poly.pdbx_strand_id
1 'polypeptide(L)'
;MARASAQAENVKATSKAFSAVDPFMSAWPMASSGASPPATLESFRRMSEIQMEMTRFWVERARKNASALSAFVTCRSPKDFLEIWRNAAIEAVTDYADEAARLLDRTRK
;
A
#
# COMPACT_ATOMS: atom_id res chain seq x y z
N MET A 1 10.11 -43.73 8.53
CA MET A 1 8.72 -43.54 8.03
C MET A 1 7.83 -42.68 8.94
N ALA A 2 8.02 -42.66 10.27
CA ALA A 2 7.16 -41.90 11.21
C ALA A 2 7.20 -40.35 11.11
N ARG A 3 8.26 -39.75 10.55
CA ARG A 3 8.40 -38.29 10.44
C ARG A 3 7.56 -37.69 9.31
N ALA A 4 7.33 -38.47 8.24
CA ALA A 4 6.53 -38.06 7.09
C ALA A 4 5.02 -38.07 7.39
N SER A 5 4.55 -39.00 8.22
CA SER A 5 3.15 -39.06 8.65
C SER A 5 2.77 -37.90 9.57
N ALA A 6 3.65 -37.53 10.52
CA ALA A 6 3.43 -36.39 11.41
C ALA A 6 3.39 -35.04 10.66
N GLN A 7 4.21 -34.90 9.61
CA GLN A 7 4.21 -33.70 8.76
C GLN A 7 2.94 -33.62 7.89
N ALA A 8 2.46 -34.76 7.38
CA ALA A 8 1.20 -34.83 6.62
C ALA A 8 -0.03 -34.49 7.49
N GLU A 9 -0.06 -34.94 8.75
CA GLU A 9 -1.14 -34.60 9.69
C GLU A 9 -1.11 -33.12 10.08
N ASN A 10 0.07 -32.54 10.28
CA ASN A 10 0.21 -31.12 10.58
C ASN A 10 -0.27 -30.24 9.41
N VAL A 11 0.10 -30.57 8.17
CA VAL A 11 -0.38 -29.88 6.96
C VAL A 11 -1.90 -30.00 6.80
N LYS A 12 -2.49 -31.15 7.15
CA LYS A 12 -3.94 -31.37 7.10
C LYS A 12 -4.69 -30.62 8.22
N ALA A 13 -4.07 -30.48 9.39
CA ALA A 13 -4.60 -29.69 10.50
C ALA A 13 -4.53 -28.18 10.22
N THR A 14 -3.42 -27.70 9.64
CA THR A 14 -3.28 -26.30 9.22
C THR A 14 -4.18 -25.94 8.05
N SER A 15 -4.40 -26.84 7.07
CA SER A 15 -5.36 -26.57 5.98
C SER A 15 -6.81 -26.55 6.47
N LYS A 16 -7.17 -27.41 7.45
CA LYS A 16 -8.47 -27.34 8.13
C LYS A 16 -8.64 -26.05 8.94
N ALA A 17 -7.58 -25.60 9.62
CA ALA A 17 -7.61 -24.33 10.34
C ALA A 17 -7.77 -23.14 9.36
N PHE A 18 -7.05 -23.14 8.24
CA PHE A 18 -7.15 -22.07 7.24
C PHE A 18 -8.53 -22.03 6.55
N SER A 19 -9.07 -23.20 6.18
CA SER A 19 -10.42 -23.32 5.62
C SER A 19 -11.55 -23.01 6.62
N ALA A 20 -11.27 -23.05 7.93
CA ALA A 20 -12.21 -22.60 8.96
C ALA A 20 -12.13 -21.09 9.24
N VAL A 21 -11.01 -20.44 8.88
CA VAL A 21 -10.81 -18.99 9.00
C VAL A 21 -11.33 -18.25 7.76
N ASP A 22 -11.40 -18.91 6.61
CA ASP A 22 -11.97 -18.37 5.35
C ASP A 22 -13.44 -17.90 5.48
N PRO A 23 -14.37 -18.69 6.06
CA PRO A 23 -15.75 -18.27 6.31
C PRO A 23 -15.85 -17.09 7.27
N PHE A 24 -14.91 -17.00 8.21
CA PHE A 24 -14.90 -15.96 9.22
C PHE A 24 -14.35 -14.63 8.67
N MET A 25 -13.26 -14.66 7.90
CA MET A 25 -12.73 -13.45 7.24
C MET A 25 -13.64 -12.94 6.13
N SER A 26 -14.38 -13.83 5.45
CA SER A 26 -15.41 -13.43 4.48
C SER A 26 -16.68 -12.87 5.14
N ALA A 27 -16.99 -13.28 6.38
CA ALA A 27 -18.17 -12.80 7.13
C ALA A 27 -17.90 -11.60 8.07
N TRP A 28 -16.65 -11.35 8.48
CA TRP A 28 -16.31 -10.23 9.37
C TRP A 28 -16.67 -8.84 8.82
N PRO A 29 -16.51 -8.57 7.51
CA PRO A 29 -16.98 -7.32 6.91
C PRO A 29 -18.51 -7.25 6.79
N MET A 30 -19.15 -8.42 6.67
CA MET A 30 -20.60 -8.57 6.54
C MET A 30 -21.32 -8.26 7.86
N ALA A 31 -20.75 -8.70 8.99
CA ALA A 31 -21.33 -8.53 10.32
C ALA A 31 -21.23 -7.11 10.88
N SER A 32 -20.25 -6.32 10.42
CA SER A 32 -19.97 -4.98 10.95
C SER A 32 -20.60 -3.82 10.16
N SER A 33 -21.00 -4.05 8.90
CA SER A 33 -21.44 -2.98 7.99
C SER A 33 -22.91 -3.07 7.53
N GLY A 34 -23.59 -4.20 7.73
CA GLY A 34 -24.96 -4.41 7.23
C GLY A 34 -25.08 -4.41 5.70
N ALA A 35 -23.96 -4.43 4.98
CA ALA A 35 -23.91 -4.41 3.52
C ALA A 35 -24.04 -5.82 2.92
N SER A 36 -24.65 -5.92 1.73
CA SER A 36 -24.80 -7.18 1.00
C SER A 36 -23.44 -7.71 0.50
N PRO A 37 -23.27 -9.03 0.30
CA PRO A 37 -21.99 -9.62 -0.11
C PRO A 37 -21.35 -9.01 -1.37
N PRO A 38 -22.11 -8.58 -2.40
CA PRO A 38 -21.55 -7.85 -3.53
C PRO A 38 -20.98 -6.47 -3.14
N ALA A 39 -21.64 -5.76 -2.22
CA ALA A 39 -21.25 -4.41 -1.83
C ALA A 39 -20.01 -4.39 -0.92
N THR A 40 -19.84 -5.40 -0.07
CA THR A 40 -18.62 -5.54 0.76
C THR A 40 -17.40 -5.86 -0.09
N LEU A 41 -17.51 -6.82 -1.03
CA LEU A 41 -16.43 -7.17 -1.95
C LEU A 41 -16.01 -5.98 -2.83
N GLU A 42 -16.97 -5.21 -3.35
CA GLU A 42 -16.70 -4.00 -4.11
C GLU A 42 -16.00 -2.92 -3.27
N SER A 43 -16.39 -2.78 -2.00
CA SER A 43 -15.73 -1.86 -1.07
C SER A 43 -14.28 -2.26 -0.79
N PHE A 44 -14.00 -3.55 -0.60
CA PHE A 44 -12.62 -4.05 -0.47
C PHE A 44 -11.81 -3.84 -1.73
N ARG A 45 -12.41 -4.09 -2.89
CA ARG A 45 -11.76 -3.86 -4.18
C ARG A 45 -11.35 -2.40 -4.31
N ARG A 46 -12.26 -1.45 -4.10
CA ARG A 46 -11.99 -0.01 -4.14
C ARG A 46 -10.92 0.40 -3.14
N MET A 47 -10.99 -0.12 -1.92
CA MET A 47 -9.98 0.15 -0.88
C MET A 47 -8.60 -0.37 -1.29
N SER A 48 -8.53 -1.58 -1.85
CA SER A 48 -7.29 -2.19 -2.34
C SER A 48 -6.68 -1.37 -3.47
N GLU A 49 -7.49 -0.90 -4.42
CA GLU A 49 -7.04 -0.05 -5.52
C GLU A 49 -6.45 1.28 -5.00
N ILE A 50 -7.09 1.91 -4.00
CA ILE A 50 -6.57 3.12 -3.33
C ILE A 50 -5.24 2.82 -2.63
N GLN A 51 -5.13 1.71 -1.90
CA GLN A 51 -3.89 1.34 -1.21
C GLN A 51 -2.73 1.06 -2.17
N MET A 52 -3.00 0.41 -3.30
CA MET A 52 -2.01 0.19 -4.35
C MET A 52 -1.52 1.52 -4.95
N GLU A 53 -2.44 2.44 -5.23
CA GLU A 53 -2.12 3.77 -5.74
C GLU A 53 -1.24 4.55 -4.75
N MET A 54 -1.63 4.57 -3.47
CA MET A 54 -0.84 5.19 -2.40
C MET A 54 0.56 4.58 -2.29
N THR A 55 0.66 3.25 -2.43
CA THR A 55 1.95 2.56 -2.39
C THR A 55 2.83 2.96 -3.58
N ARG A 56 2.27 3.02 -4.80
CA ARG A 56 2.97 3.51 -5.99
C ARG A 56 3.52 4.92 -5.75
N PHE A 57 2.68 5.82 -5.25
CA PHE A 57 3.08 7.20 -4.94
C PHE A 57 4.24 7.25 -3.94
N TRP A 58 4.13 6.52 -2.83
CA TRP A 58 5.18 6.54 -1.80
C TRP A 58 6.50 5.96 -2.26
N VAL A 59 6.49 4.92 -3.09
CA VAL A 59 7.70 4.36 -3.69
C VAL A 59 8.39 5.39 -4.59
N GLU A 60 7.65 6.07 -5.45
CA GLU A 60 8.22 7.13 -6.31
C GLU A 60 8.74 8.31 -5.49
N ARG A 61 7.98 8.77 -4.49
CA ARG A 61 8.40 9.87 -3.63
C ARG A 61 9.65 9.53 -2.83
N ALA A 62 9.78 8.29 -2.33
CA ALA A 62 10.95 7.80 -1.63
C ALA A 62 12.20 7.81 -2.54
N ARG A 63 12.07 7.40 -3.80
CA ARG A 63 13.15 7.47 -4.79
C ARG A 63 13.63 8.90 -5.03
N LYS A 64 12.69 9.84 -5.23
CA LYS A 64 13.00 11.27 -5.39
C LYS A 64 13.65 11.87 -4.15
N ASN A 65 13.18 11.51 -2.96
CA ASN A 65 13.80 11.91 -1.70
C ASN A 65 15.25 11.39 -1.57
N ALA A 66 15.47 10.12 -1.90
CA ALA A 66 16.82 9.54 -1.88
C ALA A 66 17.74 10.26 -2.87
N SER A 67 17.25 10.62 -4.06
CA SER A 67 17.99 11.41 -5.05
C SER A 67 18.36 12.80 -4.52
N ALA A 68 17.40 13.53 -3.94
CA ALA A 68 17.64 14.84 -3.33
C ALA A 68 18.64 14.76 -2.15
N LEU A 69 18.52 13.75 -1.30
CA LEU A 69 19.47 13.48 -0.20
C LEU A 69 20.87 13.18 -0.74
N SER A 70 20.99 12.35 -1.78
CA SER A 70 22.26 12.07 -2.43
C SER A 70 22.89 13.34 -3.01
N ALA A 71 22.09 14.26 -3.54
CA ALA A 71 22.57 15.55 -4.05
C ALA A 71 23.03 16.47 -2.91
N PHE A 72 22.38 16.46 -1.74
CA PHE A 72 22.85 17.23 -0.59
C PHE A 72 24.24 16.80 -0.09
N VAL A 73 24.54 15.50 -0.14
CA VAL A 73 25.85 14.98 0.30
C VAL A 73 27.00 15.44 -0.61
N THR A 74 26.70 15.80 -1.86
CA THR A 74 27.71 16.24 -2.84
C THR A 74 27.80 17.76 -2.99
N CYS A 75 26.98 18.53 -2.25
CA CYS A 75 27.02 19.99 -2.24
C CYS A 75 28.40 20.54 -1.88
N ARG A 76 28.84 21.56 -2.63
CA ARG A 76 30.11 22.26 -2.37
C ARG A 76 29.92 23.71 -1.93
N SER A 77 28.71 24.24 -2.04
CA SER A 77 28.38 25.59 -1.59
C SER A 77 26.96 25.69 -0.99
N PRO A 78 26.70 26.70 -0.13
CA PRO A 78 25.34 26.99 0.35
C PRO A 78 24.36 27.30 -0.78
N LYS A 79 24.84 27.87 -1.89
CA LYS A 79 23.99 28.17 -3.05
C LYS A 79 23.48 26.89 -3.70
N ASP A 80 24.35 25.90 -3.92
CA ASP A 80 23.97 24.61 -4.50
C ASP A 80 22.96 23.88 -3.61
N PHE A 81 23.17 23.94 -2.30
CA PHE A 81 22.22 23.38 -1.32
C PHE A 81 20.84 24.00 -1.46
N LEU A 82 20.74 25.33 -1.51
CA LEU A 82 19.46 26.02 -1.65
C LEU A 82 18.78 25.71 -2.99
N GLU A 83 19.53 25.57 -4.07
CA GLU A 83 18.99 25.18 -5.38
C GLU A 83 18.42 23.75 -5.36
N ILE A 84 19.15 22.78 -4.81
CA ILE A 84 18.69 21.40 -4.67
C ILE A 84 17.44 21.35 -3.79
N TRP A 85 17.46 22.04 -2.65
CA TRP A 85 16.33 22.07 -1.73
C TRP A 85 15.09 22.69 -2.37
N ARG A 86 15.26 23.83 -3.06
CA ARG A 86 14.17 24.50 -3.78
C ARG A 86 13.54 23.59 -4.82
N ASN A 87 14.36 22.92 -5.63
CA ASN A 87 13.88 22.04 -6.69
C ASN A 87 13.13 20.83 -6.09
N ALA A 88 13.69 20.21 -5.05
CA ALA A 88 13.03 19.10 -4.35
C ALA A 88 11.71 19.52 -3.69
N ALA A 89 11.62 20.75 -3.15
CA ALA A 89 10.39 21.27 -2.56
C ALA A 89 9.30 21.52 -3.60
N ILE A 90 9.63 22.15 -4.73
CA ILE A 90 8.70 22.38 -5.85
C ILE A 90 8.17 21.05 -6.38
N GLU A 91 9.09 20.09 -6.62
CA GLU A 91 8.72 18.77 -7.10
C GLU A 91 7.80 18.05 -6.11
N ALA A 92 8.12 18.08 -4.81
CA ALA A 92 7.30 17.47 -3.79
C ALA A 92 5.87 18.04 -3.76
N VAL A 93 5.72 19.36 -3.76
CA VAL A 93 4.41 20.02 -3.75
C VAL A 93 3.60 19.63 -4.98
N THR A 94 4.24 19.60 -6.15
CA THR A 94 3.60 19.21 -7.42
C THR A 94 3.14 17.76 -7.36
N ASP A 95 4.01 16.84 -6.94
CA ASP A 95 3.68 15.42 -6.81
C ASP A 95 2.49 15.17 -5.87
N TYR A 96 2.46 15.84 -4.71
CA TYR A 96 1.35 15.71 -3.76
C TYR A 96 0.04 16.28 -4.30
N ALA A 97 0.09 17.43 -4.99
CA ALA A 97 -1.09 18.04 -5.58
C ALA A 97 -1.69 17.16 -6.69
N ASP A 98 -0.84 16.63 -7.57
CA ASP A 98 -1.24 15.73 -8.65
C ASP A 98 -1.82 14.42 -8.10
N GLU A 99 -1.20 13.85 -7.07
CA GLU A 99 -1.69 12.61 -6.47
C GLU A 99 -3.02 12.81 -5.73
N ALA A 100 -3.17 13.92 -5.00
CA ALA A 100 -4.44 14.29 -4.38
C ALA A 100 -5.55 14.43 -5.43
N ALA A 101 -5.27 15.08 -6.56
CA ALA A 101 -6.22 15.20 -7.66
C ALA A 101 -6.62 13.83 -8.24
N ARG A 102 -5.66 12.91 -8.42
CA ARG A 102 -5.95 11.53 -8.87
C ARG A 102 -6.83 10.76 -7.90
N LEU A 103 -6.55 10.83 -6.60
CA LEU A 103 -7.32 10.14 -5.58
C LEU A 103 -8.76 10.68 -5.49
N LEU A 104 -8.92 12.00 -5.60
CA LEU A 104 -10.24 12.65 -5.65
C LEU A 104 -11.04 12.23 -6.88
N ASP A 105 -10.42 12.16 -8.06
CA ASP A 105 -11.10 11.69 -9.27
C ASP A 105 -11.51 10.22 -9.16
N ARG A 106 -10.64 9.38 -8.59
CA ARG A 106 -10.92 7.94 -8.40
C ARG A 106 -12.01 7.69 -7.37
N THR A 107 -12.07 8.45 -6.28
CA THR A 107 -13.08 8.30 -5.21
C THR A 107 -14.47 8.80 -5.61
N ARG A 108 -14.56 9.65 -6.64
CA ARG A 108 -15.84 10.10 -7.21
C ARG A 108 -16.50 9.05 -8.12
N LYS A 109 -15.74 8.06 -8.62
CA LYS A 109 -16.21 6.97 -9.51
C LYS A 109 -16.69 5.75 -8.69
#